data_AF-A0A7X0L4N3-F1
#
_entry.id   AF-A0A7X0L4N3-F1
#
_cell.length_a   1.000
_cell.length_b   1.000
_cell.length_c   1.000
_cell.angle_alpha   90.00
_cell.angle_beta   90.00
_cell.angle_gamma   90.00
#
_symmetry.space_group_name_H-M   'P 1'
#
loop_
_entity.id
_entity.type
_entity.pdbx_description
1 polymer ?
#
loop_
_entity_poly.entity_id
_entity_poly.type
_entity_poly.pdbx_seq_one_letter_code
_entity_poly.pdbx_strand_id
1 'polypeptide(L)'
;MTMSVARLSAQSGMKYLFKTTMMDDRTVTPVDATAYYMKAGTPQGRWLGSGLPGISRNTGDAVTETDAKALFDHAAHPDTGTPLGRPHGQPTVVQNSQGRTGTRHAVVGFDLTFSVPKSVSVLWALSPRSVQNQILQTHHEAVNATLQWLEEAVIHTRAGRNGVAHLGTHGAIAAAFDHWESRAGDPQLHTHLVIANRVQRITDGAWVTLDSRTLYKAAVAASEYYNGLLFDALHRNLGTDTEIRAPATHTHNPSQQLTGIDDALIREFSNRSPLIDLETDRLVAEWTGSAWDSPDGNNHPQTPPAGNPLHKNPQTGNSRAAPSTLRAMAGPRRRQRLRSAPHARQHRATLQKSPLPRL
;
A
#
# COMPACT_ATOMS: atom_id res chain seq x y z
N MET A 1 -0.85 1.11 10.53
CA MET A 1 -0.39 1.10 9.12
C MET A 1 -1.48 1.76 8.30
N THR A 2 -1.17 2.79 7.53
CA THR A 2 -2.13 3.62 6.79
C THR A 2 -2.31 3.16 5.35
N MET A 3 -1.35 2.43 4.79
CA MET A 3 -1.51 1.73 3.51
C MET A 3 -1.57 0.22 3.73
N SER A 4 -2.61 -0.45 3.23
CA SER A 4 -2.70 -1.92 3.22
C SER A 4 -2.60 -2.47 1.81
N VAL A 5 -2.16 -3.73 1.65
CA VAL A 5 -2.01 -4.38 0.35
C VAL A 5 -2.86 -5.65 0.30
N ALA A 6 -3.83 -5.70 -0.62
CA ALA A 6 -4.64 -6.89 -0.90
C ALA A 6 -4.31 -7.48 -2.27
N ARG A 7 -4.26 -8.82 -2.34
CA ARG A 7 -4.06 -9.54 -3.61
C ARG A 7 -5.38 -9.71 -4.34
N LEU A 8 -5.43 -9.35 -5.60
CA LEU A 8 -6.59 -9.58 -6.45
C LEU A 8 -6.34 -10.75 -7.38
N SER A 9 -7.19 -11.76 -7.30
CA SER A 9 -7.19 -12.90 -8.21
C SER A 9 -8.38 -12.82 -9.19
N ALA A 10 -8.18 -13.35 -10.40
CA ALA A 10 -9.23 -13.47 -11.41
C ALA A 10 -10.44 -14.20 -10.82
N GLN A 11 -11.65 -13.74 -11.15
CA GLN A 11 -12.96 -14.29 -10.73
C GLN A 11 -13.29 -14.24 -9.23
N SER A 12 -12.32 -14.43 -8.32
CA SER A 12 -12.54 -14.50 -6.85
C SER A 12 -12.09 -13.25 -6.10
N GLY A 13 -10.95 -12.67 -6.45
CA GLY A 13 -10.39 -11.50 -5.76
C GLY A 13 -11.03 -10.19 -6.15
N MET A 14 -11.52 -10.09 -7.40
CA MET A 14 -12.41 -9.00 -7.79
C MET A 14 -13.75 -9.11 -7.08
N LYS A 15 -14.38 -10.29 -7.02
CA LYS A 15 -15.60 -10.51 -6.24
C LYS A 15 -15.44 -10.15 -4.75
N TYR A 16 -14.29 -10.46 -4.15
CA TYR A 16 -13.99 -10.09 -2.76
C TYR A 16 -13.79 -8.58 -2.64
N LEU A 17 -12.82 -7.98 -3.35
CA LEU A 17 -12.60 -6.53 -3.39
C LEU A 17 -13.93 -5.79 -3.57
N PHE A 18 -14.77 -6.23 -4.51
CA PHE A 18 -16.02 -5.58 -4.84
C PHE A 18 -17.16 -5.86 -3.82
N LYS A 19 -17.10 -6.95 -3.05
CA LYS A 19 -18.02 -7.26 -1.95
C LYS A 19 -17.64 -6.57 -0.63
N THR A 20 -16.35 -6.34 -0.39
CA THR A 20 -15.81 -5.90 0.90
C THR A 20 -15.29 -4.46 0.91
N THR A 21 -14.98 -3.90 -0.25
CA THR A 21 -14.55 -2.51 -0.42
C THR A 21 -15.68 -1.61 -0.92
N MET A 22 -16.65 -2.15 -1.67
CA MET A 22 -17.60 -1.35 -2.45
C MET A 22 -19.07 -1.40 -1.99
N MET A 23 -19.43 -2.09 -0.90
CA MET A 23 -20.80 -2.03 -0.33
C MET A 23 -20.82 -1.42 1.07
N ASP A 24 -21.78 -0.53 1.33
CA ASP A 24 -22.62 -0.66 2.52
C ASP A 24 -24.11 -0.78 2.11
N ASP A 25 -24.87 -1.54 2.91
CA ASP A 25 -26.32 -1.83 2.89
C ASP A 25 -26.98 -2.82 1.86
N ARG A 26 -27.27 -4.02 2.40
CA ARG A 26 -28.41 -4.97 2.20
C ARG A 26 -28.60 -5.85 0.93
N THR A 27 -28.47 -7.17 1.18
CA THR A 27 -29.25 -8.36 0.75
C THR A 27 -29.63 -8.64 -0.71
N VAL A 28 -29.01 -8.06 -1.74
CA VAL A 28 -29.17 -8.63 -3.10
C VAL A 28 -27.86 -8.61 -3.89
N THR A 29 -27.46 -9.79 -4.36
CA THR A 29 -26.30 -10.01 -5.24
C THR A 29 -26.54 -9.38 -6.62
N PRO A 30 -25.72 -8.41 -7.09
CA PRO A 30 -25.77 -7.92 -8.46
C PRO A 30 -25.16 -8.93 -9.45
N VAL A 31 -25.55 -8.84 -10.73
CA VAL A 31 -25.37 -9.88 -11.74
C VAL A 31 -24.00 -9.80 -12.48
N ASP A 32 -23.27 -8.68 -12.40
CA ASP A 32 -21.92 -8.54 -12.98
C ASP A 32 -21.06 -7.47 -12.27
N ALA A 33 -19.75 -7.68 -12.27
CA ALA A 33 -18.70 -7.04 -11.47
C ALA A 33 -18.38 -5.59 -11.84
N THR A 34 -18.98 -5.00 -12.89
CA THR A 34 -18.60 -3.66 -13.34
C THR A 34 -19.77 -2.66 -13.44
N ALA A 35 -20.99 -3.16 -13.61
CA ALA A 35 -22.25 -2.39 -13.54
C ALA A 35 -22.51 -1.73 -12.17
N TYR A 36 -21.74 -2.10 -11.13
CA TYR A 36 -21.87 -1.61 -9.77
C TYR A 36 -20.93 -0.42 -9.43
N TYR A 37 -19.84 -0.21 -10.19
CA TYR A 37 -18.89 0.92 -10.00
C TYR A 37 -19.43 2.26 -10.46
N MET A 38 -20.45 2.23 -11.31
CA MET A 38 -20.99 3.40 -12.00
C MET A 38 -22.38 3.78 -11.49
N LYS A 39 -22.83 3.23 -10.34
CA LYS A 39 -24.16 3.52 -9.77
C LYS A 39 -24.06 4.63 -8.72
N ALA A 40 -24.95 5.61 -8.85
CA ALA A 40 -24.92 6.94 -8.21
C ALA A 40 -24.54 6.95 -6.71
N GLY A 41 -23.46 7.68 -6.36
CA GLY A 41 -23.09 8.01 -4.99
C GLY A 41 -21.60 8.28 -4.76
N THR A 42 -20.71 7.61 -5.50
CA THR A 42 -19.24 7.75 -5.41
C THR A 42 -18.65 8.48 -6.62
N PRO A 43 -17.52 9.20 -6.48
CA PRO A 43 -16.85 9.81 -7.63
C PRO A 43 -16.35 8.73 -8.60
N GLN A 44 -16.36 9.06 -9.89
CA GLN A 44 -15.80 8.18 -10.92
C GLN A 44 -14.31 7.93 -10.65
N GLY A 45 -13.88 6.68 -10.81
CA GLY A 45 -12.47 6.31 -10.65
C GLY A 45 -11.57 7.03 -11.66
N ARG A 46 -10.30 7.21 -11.30
CA ARG A 46 -9.30 7.89 -12.15
C ARG A 46 -8.07 7.01 -12.40
N TRP A 47 -7.55 7.05 -13.62
CA TRP A 47 -6.31 6.38 -14.00
C TRP A 47 -5.09 7.15 -13.47
N LEU A 48 -4.13 6.43 -12.90
CA LEU A 48 -2.85 6.94 -12.40
C LEU A 48 -1.69 6.02 -12.82
N GLY A 49 -0.46 6.54 -12.72
CA GLY A 49 0.78 5.80 -12.98
C GLY A 49 1.41 6.12 -14.34
N SER A 50 2.73 5.97 -14.44
CA SER A 50 3.50 6.27 -15.65
C SER A 50 3.39 5.19 -16.73
N GLY A 51 2.83 4.02 -16.41
CA GLY A 51 2.61 2.92 -17.36
C GLY A 51 1.37 3.09 -18.25
N LEU A 52 0.54 4.10 -18.00
CA LEU A 52 -0.72 4.34 -18.72
C LEU A 52 -0.59 4.50 -20.25
N PRO A 53 0.47 5.11 -20.81
CA PRO A 53 0.65 5.17 -22.26
C PRO A 53 0.64 3.80 -22.93
N GLY A 54 1.01 2.73 -22.22
CA GLY A 54 0.94 1.36 -22.72
C GLY A 54 -0.48 0.87 -23.04
N ILE A 55 -1.51 1.49 -22.45
CA ILE A 55 -2.92 1.19 -22.72
C ILE A 55 -3.67 2.38 -23.34
N SER A 56 -2.93 3.34 -23.90
CA SER A 56 -3.50 4.54 -24.53
C SER A 56 -4.41 5.35 -23.58
N ARG A 57 -4.00 5.48 -22.32
CA ARG A 57 -4.66 6.32 -21.31
C ARG A 57 -3.67 7.33 -20.73
N ASN A 58 -4.19 8.38 -20.12
CA ASN A 58 -3.44 9.43 -19.43
C ASN A 58 -3.82 9.48 -17.95
N THR A 59 -2.93 10.05 -17.14
CA THR A 59 -3.23 10.33 -15.74
C THR A 59 -4.42 11.27 -15.62
N GLY A 60 -5.38 10.90 -14.78
CA GLY A 60 -6.63 11.66 -14.57
C GLY A 60 -7.78 11.25 -15.49
N ASP A 61 -7.52 10.44 -16.53
CA ASP A 61 -8.59 9.88 -17.34
C ASP A 61 -9.55 9.07 -16.47
N ALA A 62 -10.83 9.13 -16.80
CA ALA A 62 -11.84 8.37 -16.09
C ALA A 62 -11.69 6.86 -16.32
N VAL A 63 -11.82 6.07 -15.25
CA VAL A 63 -11.85 4.60 -15.33
C VAL A 63 -13.23 4.19 -15.81
N THR A 64 -13.30 3.64 -17.02
CA THR A 64 -14.55 3.07 -17.56
C THR A 64 -14.67 1.59 -17.24
N GLU A 65 -15.91 1.08 -17.26
CA GLU A 65 -16.20 -0.34 -17.08
C GLU A 65 -15.44 -1.21 -18.10
N THR A 66 -15.49 -0.80 -19.36
CA THR A 66 -14.84 -1.50 -20.47
C THR A 66 -13.33 -1.55 -20.29
N ASP A 67 -12.70 -0.42 -19.92
CA ASP A 67 -11.25 -0.37 -19.72
C ASP A 67 -10.81 -1.24 -18.54
N ALA A 68 -11.55 -1.17 -17.43
CA ALA A 68 -11.25 -1.96 -16.24
C ALA A 68 -11.36 -3.46 -16.53
N LYS A 69 -12.44 -3.91 -17.20
CA LYS A 69 -12.60 -5.32 -17.62
C LYS A 69 -11.50 -5.76 -18.59
N ALA A 70 -11.19 -4.95 -19.59
CA ALA A 70 -10.12 -5.26 -20.54
C ALA A 70 -8.79 -5.50 -19.82
N LEU A 71 -8.42 -4.62 -18.90
CA LEU A 71 -7.16 -4.69 -18.19
C LEU A 71 -7.12 -5.80 -17.12
N PHE A 72 -8.10 -5.86 -16.22
CA PHE A 72 -8.07 -6.71 -15.04
C PHE A 72 -8.64 -8.10 -15.28
N ASP A 73 -9.64 -8.27 -16.15
CA ASP A 73 -10.28 -9.56 -16.41
C ASP A 73 -9.62 -10.28 -17.59
N HIS A 74 -9.28 -9.51 -18.63
CA HIS A 74 -8.82 -10.06 -19.90
C HIS A 74 -7.31 -9.91 -20.11
N ALA A 75 -6.63 -9.07 -19.30
CA ALA A 75 -5.25 -8.67 -19.53
C ALA A 75 -5.03 -8.26 -21.00
N ALA A 76 -5.89 -7.38 -21.50
CA ALA A 76 -5.93 -6.91 -22.88
C ALA A 76 -5.94 -5.38 -22.94
N HIS A 77 -5.40 -4.84 -24.03
CA HIS A 77 -5.46 -3.41 -24.30
C HIS A 77 -6.94 -2.99 -24.50
N PRO A 78 -7.44 -1.94 -23.84
CA PRO A 78 -8.85 -1.54 -23.90
C PRO A 78 -9.36 -1.27 -25.32
N ASP A 79 -8.57 -0.56 -26.14
CA ASP A 79 -9.03 -0.15 -27.47
C ASP A 79 -8.86 -1.23 -28.56
N THR A 80 -7.79 -2.03 -28.49
CA THR A 80 -7.40 -2.96 -29.56
C THR A 80 -7.69 -4.42 -29.21
N GLY A 81 -7.94 -4.74 -27.95
CA GLY A 81 -8.07 -6.11 -27.45
C GLY A 81 -6.76 -6.91 -27.49
N THR A 82 -5.62 -6.31 -27.86
CA THR A 82 -4.35 -7.02 -27.95
C THR A 82 -3.90 -7.50 -26.57
N PRO A 83 -3.41 -8.75 -26.42
CA PRO A 83 -2.98 -9.25 -25.13
C PRO A 83 -1.83 -8.45 -24.52
N LEU A 84 -2.00 -8.06 -23.25
CA LEU A 84 -0.96 -7.45 -22.41
C LEU A 84 -0.14 -8.57 -21.77
N GLY A 85 0.55 -9.34 -22.60
CA GLY A 85 1.35 -10.50 -22.17
C GLY A 85 0.52 -11.78 -22.12
N ARG A 86 0.89 -12.70 -21.22
CA ARG A 86 0.19 -13.99 -21.13
C ARG A 86 -1.24 -13.79 -20.59
N PRO A 87 -2.26 -14.42 -21.19
CA PRO A 87 -3.60 -14.45 -20.62
C PRO A 87 -3.62 -15.03 -19.21
N HIS A 88 -4.65 -14.71 -18.44
CA HIS A 88 -4.85 -15.35 -17.13
C HIS A 88 -5.01 -16.87 -17.30
N GLY A 89 -4.17 -17.63 -16.60
CA GLY A 89 -4.24 -19.09 -16.64
C GLY A 89 -5.54 -19.62 -16.04
N GLN A 90 -5.90 -20.84 -16.45
CA GLN A 90 -7.05 -21.55 -15.89
C GLN A 90 -6.88 -21.74 -14.37
N PRO A 91 -7.97 -21.67 -13.59
CA PRO A 91 -7.92 -21.93 -12.16
C PRO A 91 -7.33 -23.33 -11.90
N THR A 92 -6.35 -23.41 -11.00
CA THR A 92 -5.69 -24.67 -10.66
C THR A 92 -6.20 -25.16 -9.32
N VAL A 93 -6.54 -26.45 -9.26
CA VAL A 93 -6.93 -27.10 -8.01
C VAL A 93 -5.66 -27.34 -7.18
N VAL A 94 -5.69 -26.92 -5.91
CA VAL A 94 -4.58 -27.03 -4.97
C VAL A 94 -5.08 -27.66 -3.69
N GLN A 95 -4.36 -28.62 -3.14
CA GLN A 95 -4.63 -29.14 -1.79
C GLN A 95 -3.77 -28.38 -0.79
N ASN A 96 -4.37 -27.92 0.31
CA ASN A 96 -3.61 -27.38 1.42
C ASN A 96 -3.02 -28.53 2.28
N SER A 97 -2.15 -28.19 3.23
CA SER A 97 -1.50 -29.15 4.15
C SER A 97 -2.48 -29.95 5.02
N GLN A 98 -3.76 -29.57 5.05
CA GLN A 98 -4.83 -30.24 5.78
C GLN A 98 -5.73 -31.10 4.87
N GLY A 99 -5.31 -31.35 3.62
CA GLY A 99 -6.07 -32.15 2.64
C GLY A 99 -7.31 -31.45 2.08
N ARG A 100 -7.54 -30.17 2.39
CA ARG A 100 -8.66 -29.40 1.82
C ARG A 100 -8.33 -28.94 0.42
N THR A 101 -9.20 -29.28 -0.51
CA THR A 101 -9.14 -28.84 -1.90
C THR A 101 -9.60 -27.39 -2.03
N GLY A 102 -8.75 -26.53 -2.59
CA GLY A 102 -9.05 -25.14 -2.92
C GLY A 102 -8.70 -24.81 -4.37
N THR A 103 -9.27 -23.74 -4.91
CA THR A 103 -8.99 -23.30 -6.28
C THR A 103 -8.12 -22.05 -6.28
N ARG A 104 -6.99 -22.09 -6.98
CA ARG A 104 -6.08 -20.96 -7.14
C ARG A 104 -6.30 -20.31 -8.51
N HIS A 105 -6.68 -19.04 -8.47
CA HIS A 105 -6.85 -18.21 -9.66
C HIS A 105 -5.60 -17.38 -9.93
N ALA A 106 -5.42 -16.96 -11.18
CA ALA A 106 -4.35 -16.05 -11.59
C ALA A 106 -4.46 -14.69 -10.86
N VAL A 107 -3.32 -14.07 -10.54
CA VAL A 107 -3.31 -12.74 -9.90
C VAL A 107 -3.48 -11.65 -10.97
N VAL A 108 -4.54 -10.85 -10.85
CA VAL A 108 -4.90 -9.79 -11.80
C VAL A 108 -4.35 -8.43 -11.38
N GLY A 109 -4.15 -8.22 -10.08
CA GLY A 109 -3.70 -6.94 -9.55
C GLY A 109 -3.47 -6.95 -8.04
N PHE A 110 -3.15 -5.78 -7.53
CA PHE A 110 -2.94 -5.51 -6.11
C PHE A 110 -3.67 -4.23 -5.76
N ASP A 111 -4.50 -4.29 -4.72
CA ASP A 111 -5.17 -3.11 -4.18
C ASP A 111 -4.32 -2.55 -3.04
N LEU A 112 -3.85 -1.32 -3.23
CA LEU A 112 -3.18 -0.52 -2.21
C LEU A 112 -4.19 0.45 -1.64
N THR A 113 -4.74 0.13 -0.46
CA THR A 113 -5.71 1.00 0.20
C THR A 113 -4.98 2.02 1.08
N PHE A 114 -5.03 3.29 0.71
CA PHE A 114 -4.50 4.41 1.48
C PHE A 114 -5.61 4.99 2.34
N SER A 115 -5.56 4.74 3.64
CA SER A 115 -6.48 5.33 4.62
C SER A 115 -5.79 6.47 5.35
N VAL A 116 -6.41 7.65 5.40
CA VAL A 116 -5.93 8.70 6.30
C VAL A 116 -6.12 8.24 7.76
N PRO A 117 -5.29 8.72 8.70
CA PRO A 117 -5.52 8.50 10.13
C PRO A 117 -6.92 8.96 10.56
N LYS A 118 -7.51 8.29 11.56
CA LYS A 118 -8.90 8.55 11.96
C LYS A 118 -9.12 10.01 12.37
N SER A 119 -8.17 10.64 13.07
CA SER A 119 -8.23 12.08 13.39
C SER A 119 -8.40 12.97 12.15
N VAL A 120 -7.74 12.64 11.04
CA VAL A 120 -7.87 13.35 9.75
C VAL A 120 -9.25 13.08 9.12
N SER A 121 -9.76 11.84 9.18
CA SER A 121 -11.11 11.53 8.69
C SER A 121 -12.20 12.26 9.48
N VAL A 122 -12.06 12.37 10.80
CA VAL A 122 -12.96 13.12 11.67
C VAL A 122 -12.91 14.62 11.34
N LEU A 123 -11.70 15.19 11.22
CA LEU A 123 -11.53 16.58 10.83
C LEU A 123 -12.19 16.84 9.46
N TRP A 124 -11.94 15.98 8.47
CA TRP A 124 -12.56 16.08 7.15
C TRP A 124 -14.09 16.08 7.23
N ALA A 125 -14.69 15.06 7.85
CA ALA A 125 -16.14 14.93 7.87
C ALA A 125 -16.87 16.07 8.57
N LEU A 126 -16.28 16.64 9.62
CA LEU A 126 -16.90 17.72 10.41
C LEU A 126 -16.56 19.13 9.92
N SER A 127 -15.69 19.26 8.93
CA SER A 127 -15.25 20.57 8.41
C SER A 127 -16.16 21.14 7.32
N PRO A 128 -16.16 22.47 7.10
CA PRO A 128 -16.78 23.07 5.92
C PRO A 128 -16.23 22.51 4.61
N ARG A 129 -17.02 22.61 3.54
CA ARG A 129 -16.68 22.03 2.23
C ARG A 129 -15.34 22.49 1.67
N SER A 130 -14.93 23.73 1.92
CA SER A 130 -13.64 24.26 1.49
C SER A 130 -12.47 23.50 2.11
N VAL A 131 -12.52 23.23 3.41
CA VAL A 131 -11.50 22.47 4.14
C VAL A 131 -11.56 20.99 3.79
N GLN A 132 -12.76 20.42 3.61
CA GLN A 132 -12.93 19.05 3.09
C GLN A 132 -12.20 18.86 1.76
N ASN A 133 -12.39 19.78 0.82
CA ASN A 133 -11.74 19.74 -0.48
C ASN A 133 -10.21 19.87 -0.36
N GLN A 134 -9.70 20.72 0.55
CA GLN A 134 -8.26 20.86 0.78
C GLN A 134 -7.63 19.59 1.37
N ILE A 135 -8.28 18.95 2.34
CA ILE A 135 -7.81 17.69 2.92
C ILE A 135 -7.86 16.57 1.85
N LEU A 136 -8.92 16.51 1.05
CA LEU A 136 -9.04 15.54 -0.04
C LEU A 136 -7.94 15.72 -1.08
N GLN A 137 -7.68 16.95 -1.51
CA GLN A 137 -6.59 17.26 -2.43
C GLN A 137 -5.23 16.86 -1.84
N THR A 138 -5.00 17.17 -0.56
CA THR A 138 -3.76 16.79 0.15
C THR A 138 -3.59 15.27 0.21
N HIS A 139 -4.68 14.53 0.45
CA HIS A 139 -4.68 13.07 0.40
C HIS A 139 -4.33 12.55 -1.01
N HIS A 140 -4.94 13.10 -2.06
CA HIS A 140 -4.67 12.71 -3.44
C HIS A 140 -3.22 12.97 -3.85
N GLU A 141 -2.67 14.13 -3.49
CA GLU A 141 -1.27 14.47 -3.75
C GLU A 141 -0.32 13.50 -3.05
N ALA A 142 -0.59 13.16 -1.79
CA ALA A 142 0.21 12.18 -1.05
C ALA A 142 0.13 10.77 -1.67
N VAL A 143 -1.05 10.34 -2.14
CA VAL A 143 -1.22 9.07 -2.86
C VAL A 143 -0.43 9.08 -4.17
N ASN A 144 -0.53 10.14 -4.97
CA ASN A 144 0.16 10.27 -6.25
C ASN A 144 1.68 10.25 -6.08
N ALA A 145 2.21 11.03 -5.14
CA ALA A 145 3.65 11.07 -4.86
C ALA A 145 4.15 9.72 -4.29
N THR A 146 3.34 9.01 -3.51
CA THR A 146 3.69 7.67 -3.04
C THR A 146 3.68 6.66 -4.18
N LEU A 147 2.73 6.74 -5.12
CA LEU A 147 2.72 5.92 -6.33
C LEU A 147 3.98 6.18 -7.16
N GLN A 148 4.36 7.43 -7.38
CA GLN A 148 5.58 7.78 -8.10
C GLN A 148 6.82 7.16 -7.42
N TRP A 149 6.95 7.30 -6.11
CA TRP A 149 8.04 6.66 -5.37
C TRP A 149 8.02 5.13 -5.49
N LEU A 150 6.85 4.50 -5.45
CA LEU A 150 6.71 3.07 -5.69
C LEU A 150 7.15 2.69 -7.10
N GLU A 151 6.80 3.48 -8.11
CA GLU A 151 7.22 3.27 -9.50
C GLU A 151 8.74 3.30 -9.66
N GLU A 152 9.41 4.23 -8.98
CA GLU A 152 10.87 4.40 -9.02
C GLU A 152 11.62 3.33 -8.21
N ALA A 153 11.12 2.98 -7.02
CA ALA A 153 11.89 2.19 -6.05
C ALA A 153 11.43 0.72 -5.91
N VAL A 154 10.19 0.40 -6.30
CA VAL A 154 9.54 -0.88 -5.93
C VAL A 154 8.98 -1.63 -7.12
N ILE A 155 8.35 -0.95 -8.08
CA ILE A 155 7.67 -1.53 -9.25
C ILE A 155 8.68 -1.99 -10.29
N HIS A 156 9.00 -3.28 -10.22
CA HIS A 156 9.94 -3.95 -11.10
C HIS A 156 9.37 -5.28 -11.57
N THR A 157 10.02 -5.88 -12.56
CA THR A 157 9.73 -7.25 -13.01
C THR A 157 10.95 -8.15 -12.86
N ARG A 158 10.74 -9.47 -12.83
CA ARG A 158 11.80 -10.48 -12.74
C ARG A 158 12.09 -11.09 -14.09
N ALA A 159 13.36 -11.32 -14.39
CA ALA A 159 13.80 -12.05 -15.58
C ALA A 159 14.90 -13.09 -15.28
N GLY A 160 15.13 -13.99 -16.24
CA GLY A 160 16.14 -15.06 -16.16
C GLY A 160 15.69 -16.31 -15.39
N ARG A 161 16.52 -17.37 -15.42
CA ARG A 161 16.27 -18.61 -14.66
C ARG A 161 16.17 -18.25 -13.18
N ASN A 162 15.09 -18.69 -12.51
CA ASN A 162 14.76 -18.36 -11.12
C ASN A 162 14.46 -16.86 -10.82
N GLY A 163 14.38 -16.01 -11.85
CA GLY A 163 13.99 -14.60 -11.71
C GLY A 163 14.98 -13.77 -10.88
N VAL A 164 16.27 -13.98 -11.09
CA VAL A 164 17.36 -13.33 -10.33
C VAL A 164 17.57 -11.88 -10.77
N ALA A 165 17.25 -11.55 -12.03
CA ALA A 165 17.39 -10.19 -12.54
C ALA A 165 16.13 -9.36 -12.23
N HIS A 166 16.32 -8.21 -11.58
CA HIS A 166 15.29 -7.17 -11.43
C HIS A 166 15.45 -6.20 -12.60
N LEU A 167 14.41 -6.05 -13.42
CA LEU A 167 14.42 -5.17 -14.58
C LEU A 167 13.44 -4.01 -14.38
N GLY A 168 13.84 -2.83 -14.85
CA GLY A 168 13.02 -1.63 -14.83
C GLY A 168 11.78 -1.77 -15.71
N THR A 169 10.76 -0.97 -15.39
CA THR A 169 9.49 -0.94 -16.12
C THR A 169 9.13 0.50 -16.48
N HIS A 170 8.17 0.68 -17.39
CA HIS A 170 7.61 2.00 -17.69
C HIS A 170 6.66 2.52 -16.59
N GLY A 171 6.55 1.80 -15.47
CA GLY A 171 5.70 2.12 -14.34
C GLY A 171 4.45 1.25 -14.26
N ALA A 172 3.60 1.61 -13.31
CA ALA A 172 2.34 0.97 -13.00
C ALA A 172 1.20 1.52 -13.87
N ILE A 173 0.17 0.69 -14.00
CA ILE A 173 -1.16 1.11 -14.46
C ILE A 173 -2.07 0.93 -13.26
N ALA A 174 -2.58 2.04 -12.71
CA ALA A 174 -3.36 2.02 -11.49
C ALA A 174 -4.71 2.72 -11.65
N ALA A 175 -5.77 2.13 -11.11
CA ALA A 175 -7.08 2.75 -11.00
C ALA A 175 -7.31 3.19 -9.55
N ALA A 176 -7.60 4.47 -9.33
CA ALA A 176 -7.85 5.05 -8.02
C ALA A 176 -9.35 5.32 -7.79
N PHE A 177 -9.86 4.86 -6.64
CA PHE A 177 -11.26 5.04 -6.23
C PHE A 177 -11.33 5.61 -4.81
N ASP A 178 -12.01 6.74 -4.64
CA ASP A 178 -12.14 7.41 -3.34
C ASP A 178 -13.40 6.97 -2.59
N HIS A 179 -13.25 6.71 -1.31
CA HIS A 179 -14.28 6.25 -0.39
C HIS A 179 -14.26 7.10 0.88
N TRP A 180 -15.44 7.30 1.47
CA TRP A 180 -15.67 8.31 2.51
C TRP A 180 -16.04 7.74 3.87
N GLU A 181 -16.56 6.52 3.89
CA GLU A 181 -17.10 5.88 5.07
C GLU A 181 -16.57 4.45 5.23
N SER A 182 -16.55 3.97 6.46
CA SER A 182 -16.31 2.58 6.77
C SER A 182 -17.62 1.79 6.65
N ARG A 183 -17.54 0.46 6.68
CA ARG A 183 -18.74 -0.41 6.73
C ARG A 183 -19.60 -0.31 8.00
N ALA A 184 -19.15 0.49 8.97
CA ALA A 184 -19.94 0.79 10.16
C ALA A 184 -20.61 2.17 10.04
N GLY A 185 -20.54 2.82 8.86
CA GLY A 185 -21.00 4.19 8.64
C GLY A 185 -20.06 5.27 9.17
N ASP A 186 -18.94 4.92 9.83
CA ASP A 186 -18.02 5.92 10.38
C ASP A 186 -17.24 6.68 9.28
N PRO A 187 -16.95 7.98 9.45
CA PRO A 187 -16.02 8.72 8.60
C PRO A 187 -14.69 7.99 8.41
N GLN A 188 -14.37 7.66 7.17
CA GLN A 188 -13.14 6.97 6.80
C GLN A 188 -12.75 7.42 5.40
N LEU A 189 -11.96 8.48 5.30
CA LEU A 189 -11.43 8.91 4.01
C LEU A 189 -10.31 7.95 3.56
N HIS A 190 -10.51 7.30 2.42
CA HIS A 190 -9.52 6.39 1.86
C HIS A 190 -9.59 6.28 0.34
N THR A 191 -8.45 5.97 -0.28
CA THR A 191 -8.33 5.66 -1.71
C THR A 191 -7.93 4.21 -1.90
N HIS A 192 -8.67 3.48 -2.72
CA HIS A 192 -8.25 2.20 -3.27
C HIS A 192 -7.44 2.43 -4.54
N LEU A 193 -6.12 2.22 -4.47
CA LEU A 193 -5.23 2.31 -5.61
C LEU A 193 -4.97 0.89 -6.16
N VAL A 194 -5.77 0.51 -7.14
CA VAL A 194 -5.73 -0.83 -7.73
C VAL A 194 -4.70 -0.87 -8.84
N ILE A 195 -3.55 -1.46 -8.57
CA ILE A 195 -2.44 -1.65 -9.51
C ILE A 195 -2.68 -2.93 -10.32
N ALA A 196 -2.72 -2.81 -11.64
CA ALA A 196 -2.76 -3.96 -12.52
C ALA A 196 -1.48 -4.78 -12.43
N ASN A 197 -1.61 -6.11 -12.42
CA ASN A 197 -0.47 -7.01 -12.47
C ASN A 197 0.07 -7.13 -13.90
N ARG A 198 0.24 -5.99 -14.59
CA ARG A 198 0.76 -5.84 -15.94
C ARG A 198 1.60 -4.57 -16.01
N VAL A 199 2.84 -4.73 -16.46
CA VAL A 199 3.82 -3.66 -16.67
C VAL A 199 4.58 -3.91 -17.94
N GLN A 200 4.99 -2.85 -18.63
CA GLN A 200 5.89 -2.93 -19.77
C GLN A 200 7.33 -2.83 -19.31
N ARG A 201 8.14 -3.79 -19.71
CA ARG A 201 9.58 -3.80 -19.43
C ARG A 201 10.30 -2.80 -20.33
N ILE A 202 11.19 -1.98 -19.75
CA ILE A 202 11.90 -0.92 -20.51
C ILE A 202 12.87 -1.43 -21.57
N THR A 203 13.35 -2.66 -21.45
CA THR A 203 14.42 -3.18 -22.32
C THR A 203 13.91 -3.61 -23.69
N ASP A 204 12.65 -4.02 -23.79
CA ASP A 204 12.07 -4.60 -25.01
C ASP A 204 10.56 -4.31 -25.19
N GLY A 205 9.95 -3.52 -24.31
CA GLY A 205 8.52 -3.19 -24.36
C GLY A 205 7.61 -4.37 -24.04
N ALA A 206 8.14 -5.52 -23.64
CA ALA A 206 7.34 -6.72 -23.40
C ALA A 206 6.44 -6.53 -22.17
N TRP A 207 5.18 -6.95 -22.33
CA TRP A 207 4.22 -7.03 -21.23
C TRP A 207 4.53 -8.21 -20.31
N VAL A 208 4.73 -7.90 -19.04
CA VAL A 208 5.08 -8.87 -17.99
C VAL A 208 4.34 -8.55 -16.70
N THR A 209 4.46 -9.44 -15.70
CA THR A 209 3.87 -9.25 -14.37
C THR A 209 4.85 -8.54 -13.43
N LEU A 210 4.30 -7.89 -12.40
CA LEU A 210 5.06 -7.28 -11.30
C LEU A 210 5.78 -8.33 -10.46
N ASP A 211 6.94 -7.98 -9.89
CA ASP A 211 7.45 -8.70 -8.72
C ASP A 211 6.66 -8.31 -7.48
N SER A 212 5.59 -9.06 -7.19
CA SER A 212 4.74 -8.79 -6.03
C SER A 212 5.47 -8.89 -4.69
N ARG A 213 6.62 -9.59 -4.61
CA ARG A 213 7.37 -9.71 -3.35
C ARG A 213 7.98 -8.39 -2.92
N THR A 214 8.45 -7.56 -3.84
CA THR A 214 9.00 -6.23 -3.50
C THR A 214 7.88 -5.31 -3.02
N LEU A 215 6.72 -5.38 -3.67
CA LEU A 215 5.52 -4.62 -3.27
C LEU A 215 5.10 -4.90 -1.83
N TYR A 216 4.95 -6.17 -1.43
CA TYR A 216 4.61 -6.51 -0.05
C TYR A 216 5.67 -6.07 0.97
N LYS A 217 6.95 -6.19 0.63
CA LYS A 217 8.05 -5.74 1.50
C LYS A 217 8.09 -4.23 1.67
N ALA A 218 7.62 -3.47 0.68
CA ALA A 218 7.59 -2.02 0.73
C ALA A 218 6.39 -1.43 1.49
N ALA A 219 5.41 -2.25 1.92
CA ALA A 219 4.15 -1.73 2.46
C ALA A 219 4.30 -0.79 3.66
N VAL A 220 5.23 -1.09 4.57
CA VAL A 220 5.55 -0.21 5.71
C VAL A 220 6.18 1.09 5.22
N ALA A 221 7.21 1.00 4.36
CA ALA A 221 7.90 2.17 3.84
C ALA A 221 6.95 3.10 3.04
N ALA A 222 6.06 2.53 2.23
CA ALA A 222 5.03 3.26 1.50
C ALA A 222 4.04 3.95 2.46
N SER A 223 3.65 3.28 3.55
CA SER A 223 2.78 3.87 4.58
C SER A 223 3.42 5.08 5.25
N GLU A 224 4.70 4.96 5.64
CA GLU A 224 5.41 6.06 6.31
C GLU A 224 5.73 7.22 5.35
N TYR A 225 6.05 6.91 4.10
CA TYR A 225 6.23 7.92 3.05
C TYR A 225 4.94 8.71 2.81
N TYR A 226 3.82 8.01 2.64
CA TYR A 226 2.49 8.61 2.53
C TYR A 226 2.13 9.47 3.75
N ASN A 227 2.36 8.97 4.98
CA ASN A 227 2.06 9.71 6.21
C ASN A 227 2.89 10.99 6.31
N GLY A 228 4.19 10.91 6.01
CA GLY A 228 5.08 12.06 6.01
C GLY A 228 4.57 13.16 5.08
N LEU A 229 4.25 12.81 3.84
CA LEU A 229 3.69 13.74 2.85
C LEU A 229 2.34 14.34 3.29
N LEU A 230 1.44 13.48 3.77
CA LEU A 230 0.10 13.89 4.19
C LEU A 230 0.18 14.93 5.32
N PHE A 231 0.89 14.61 6.41
CA PHE A 231 0.93 15.48 7.59
C PHE A 231 1.73 16.77 7.36
N ASP A 232 2.81 16.71 6.60
CA ASP A 232 3.59 17.87 6.20
C ASP A 232 2.75 18.86 5.36
N ALA A 233 1.97 18.34 4.40
CA ALA A 233 1.07 19.17 3.60
C ALA A 233 -0.13 19.70 4.41
N LEU A 234 -0.72 18.91 5.30
CA LEU A 234 -1.79 19.38 6.21
C LEU A 234 -1.28 20.50 7.12
N HIS A 235 -0.07 20.37 7.68
CA HIS A 235 0.53 21.42 8.47
C HIS A 235 0.70 22.71 7.67
N ARG A 236 1.28 22.65 6.47
CA ARG A 236 1.47 23.83 5.60
C ARG A 236 0.16 24.51 5.21
N ASN A 237 -0.85 23.72 4.86
CA ASN A 237 -2.08 24.22 4.25
C ASN A 237 -3.14 24.64 5.27
N LEU A 238 -3.18 23.97 6.43
CA LEU A 238 -4.22 24.13 7.45
C LEU A 238 -3.68 24.51 8.83
N GLY A 239 -2.36 24.55 9.02
CA GLY A 239 -1.74 24.86 10.31
C GLY A 239 -1.93 23.79 11.38
N THR A 240 -2.20 22.53 10.97
CA THR A 240 -2.39 21.43 11.92
C THR A 240 -1.08 20.99 12.55
N ASP A 241 -1.11 20.59 13.82
CA ASP A 241 -0.01 19.87 14.47
C ASP A 241 -0.35 18.39 14.63
N THR A 242 0.68 17.58 14.92
CA THR A 242 0.52 16.13 15.09
C THR A 242 1.23 15.62 16.32
N GLU A 243 0.72 14.53 16.88
CA GLU A 243 1.32 13.79 17.97
C GLU A 243 1.30 12.29 17.70
N ILE A 244 2.21 11.54 18.33
CA ILE A 244 2.22 10.08 18.29
C ILE A 244 1.35 9.55 19.43
N ARG A 245 0.25 8.88 19.09
CA ARG A 245 -0.65 8.28 20.07
C ARG A 245 -0.43 6.78 20.19
N ALA A 246 -0.38 6.30 21.43
CA ALA A 246 -0.41 4.87 21.71
C ALA A 246 -1.81 4.32 21.41
N PRO A 247 -1.93 3.10 20.88
CA PRO A 247 -3.23 2.50 20.65
C PRO A 247 -3.90 2.12 21.98
N ALA A 248 -5.23 2.08 21.99
CA ALA A 248 -6.01 1.66 23.16
C ALA A 248 -5.73 0.21 23.58
N THR A 249 -5.32 -0.64 22.63
CA THR A 249 -4.90 -2.01 22.85
C THR A 249 -3.41 -2.17 22.54
N HIS A 250 -2.71 -3.04 23.27
CA HIS A 250 -1.27 -3.30 23.08
C HIS A 250 -0.94 -4.08 21.79
N THR A 251 -1.93 -4.32 20.92
CA THR A 251 -1.81 -5.12 19.69
C THR A 251 -1.44 -4.29 18.47
N HIS A 252 -1.51 -2.96 18.56
CA HIS A 252 -1.16 -2.06 17.46
C HIS A 252 0.08 -1.24 17.77
N ASN A 253 0.71 -0.74 16.71
CA ASN A 253 1.82 0.21 16.84
C ASN A 253 1.28 1.61 17.15
N PRO A 254 2.06 2.45 17.85
CA PRO A 254 1.77 3.89 17.93
C PRO A 254 1.55 4.49 16.55
N SER A 255 0.64 5.46 16.45
CA SER A 255 0.29 6.10 15.19
C SER A 255 0.27 7.61 15.33
N GLN A 256 0.70 8.31 14.28
CA GLN A 256 0.62 9.76 14.20
C GLN A 256 -0.84 10.18 13.99
N GLN A 257 -1.31 11.14 14.78
CA GLN A 257 -2.66 11.71 14.75
C GLN A 257 -2.58 13.23 14.82
N LEU A 258 -3.61 13.94 14.35
CA LEU A 258 -3.74 15.38 14.54
C LEU A 258 -3.94 15.71 16.02
N THR A 259 -3.29 16.76 16.51
CA THR A 259 -3.58 17.32 17.83
C THR A 259 -4.96 17.99 17.84
N GLY A 260 -5.55 18.14 19.04
CA GLY A 260 -6.85 18.81 19.20
C GLY A 260 -8.09 17.98 18.85
N ILE A 261 -7.94 16.79 18.26
CA ILE A 261 -9.04 15.83 18.09
C ILE A 261 -9.06 14.86 19.27
N ASP A 262 -10.11 14.88 20.08
CA ASP A 262 -10.22 14.06 21.29
C ASP A 262 -10.24 12.55 20.97
N ASP A 263 -9.56 11.74 21.78
CA ASP A 263 -9.58 10.29 21.67
C ASP A 263 -10.99 9.69 21.83
N ALA A 264 -11.86 10.33 22.63
CA ALA A 264 -13.25 9.91 22.75
C ALA A 264 -13.99 10.02 21.41
N LEU A 265 -13.74 11.10 20.66
CA LEU A 265 -14.32 11.31 19.34
C LEU A 265 -13.76 10.34 18.31
N ILE A 266 -12.45 10.05 18.38
CA ILE A 266 -11.82 9.03 17.53
C ILE A 266 -12.42 7.65 17.79
N ARG A 267 -12.63 7.28 19.06
CA ARG A 267 -13.24 5.99 19.45
C ARG A 267 -14.68 5.88 18.97
N GLU A 268 -15.46 6.95 19.12
CA GLU A 268 -16.86 7.01 18.64
C GLU A 268 -16.97 6.69 17.15
N PHE A 269 -16.02 7.17 16.34
CA PHE A 269 -15.98 6.91 14.89
C PHE A 269 -15.05 5.74 14.50
N SER A 270 -14.80 4.79 15.40
CA SER A 270 -13.94 3.62 15.15
C SER A 270 -14.65 2.28 15.40
N ASN A 271 -15.94 2.20 15.06
CA ASN A 271 -16.83 1.06 15.35
C ASN A 271 -16.49 -0.22 14.57
N ARG A 272 -15.73 -0.11 13.48
CA ARG A 272 -15.21 -1.28 12.75
C ARG A 272 -14.12 -2.04 13.50
N SER A 273 -13.26 -1.35 14.25
CA SER A 273 -12.08 -1.99 14.87
C SER A 273 -12.46 -3.10 15.86
N PRO A 274 -13.45 -2.91 16.76
CA PRO A 274 -13.93 -3.98 17.64
C PRO A 274 -14.47 -5.21 16.90
N LEU A 275 -15.12 -5.01 15.74
CA LEU A 275 -15.65 -6.12 14.93
C LEU A 275 -14.53 -6.95 14.28
N ILE A 276 -13.44 -6.29 13.86
CA ILE A 276 -12.24 -6.97 13.34
C ILE A 276 -11.59 -7.78 14.46
N ASP A 277 -11.45 -7.20 15.65
CA ASP A 277 -10.84 -7.87 16.79
C ASP A 277 -11.64 -9.12 17.18
N LEU A 278 -12.97 -9.02 17.24
CA LEU A 278 -13.87 -10.14 17.52
C LEU A 278 -13.73 -11.28 16.49
N GLU A 279 -13.74 -10.96 15.18
CA GLU A 279 -13.58 -11.99 14.14
C GLU A 279 -12.15 -12.56 14.14
N THR A 280 -11.14 -11.75 14.45
CA THR A 280 -9.76 -12.21 14.61
C THR A 280 -9.66 -13.21 15.76
N ASP A 281 -10.25 -12.90 16.91
CA ASP A 281 -10.29 -13.80 18.06
C ASP A 281 -11.05 -15.10 17.74
N ARG A 282 -12.16 -15.02 16.99
CA ARG A 282 -12.89 -16.20 16.50
C ARG A 282 -12.02 -17.08 15.59
N LEU A 283 -11.33 -16.49 14.62
CA LEU A 283 -10.45 -17.22 13.69
C LEU A 283 -9.23 -17.82 14.39
N VAL A 284 -8.67 -17.12 15.38
CA VAL A 284 -7.59 -17.65 16.23
C VAL A 284 -8.10 -18.84 17.03
N ALA A 285 -9.28 -18.74 17.66
CA ALA A 285 -9.88 -19.83 18.42
C ALA A 285 -10.14 -21.07 17.54
N GLU A 286 -10.70 -20.88 16.33
CA GLU A 286 -10.93 -21.95 15.34
C GLU A 286 -9.62 -22.63 14.91
N TRP A 287 -8.56 -21.85 14.67
CA TRP A 287 -7.24 -22.39 14.35
C TRP A 287 -6.63 -23.16 15.53
N THR A 288 -6.71 -22.63 16.76
CA THR A 288 -6.18 -23.32 17.94
C THR A 288 -6.95 -24.59 18.29
N GLY A 289 -8.27 -24.61 18.11
CA GLY A 289 -9.10 -25.79 18.36
C GLY A 289 -8.88 -26.89 17.33
N SER A 290 -8.81 -26.53 16.04
CA SER A 290 -8.54 -27.50 14.97
C SER A 290 -7.10 -28.03 14.95
N ALA A 291 -6.15 -27.28 15.51
CA ALA A 291 -4.76 -27.73 15.66
C ALA A 291 -4.57 -28.74 16.81
N TRP A 292 -5.51 -28.83 17.75
CA TRP A 292 -5.42 -29.73 18.91
C TRP A 292 -6.08 -31.10 18.68
N ASP A 293 -7.05 -31.20 17.76
CA ASP A 293 -7.79 -32.45 17.47
C ASP A 293 -7.06 -33.43 16.53
N SER A 294 -5.73 -33.34 16.38
CA SER A 294 -4.96 -34.29 15.56
C SER A 294 -4.47 -35.49 16.40
N PRO A 295 -4.83 -36.76 16.09
CA PRO A 295 -4.51 -37.93 16.94
C PRO A 295 -3.02 -38.31 17.00
N ASP A 296 -2.18 -37.72 16.16
CA ASP A 296 -0.77 -38.06 16.07
C ASP A 296 0.06 -37.06 16.89
N GLY A 297 0.40 -37.45 18.12
CA GLY A 297 1.10 -36.67 19.14
C GLY A 297 2.55 -36.30 18.81
N ASN A 298 2.84 -35.80 17.61
CA ASN A 298 4.19 -35.42 17.17
C ASN A 298 4.26 -34.18 16.26
N ASN A 299 3.29 -33.26 16.35
CA ASN A 299 3.39 -31.97 15.68
C ASN A 299 3.52 -30.82 16.69
N HIS A 300 4.72 -30.24 16.76
CA HIS A 300 4.88 -28.89 17.27
C HIS A 300 4.06 -27.92 16.39
N PRO A 301 3.34 -26.95 16.97
CA PRO A 301 2.51 -26.03 16.19
C PRO A 301 3.39 -25.23 15.22
N GLN A 302 3.25 -25.50 13.92
CA GLN A 302 3.76 -24.59 12.89
C GLN A 302 2.91 -23.33 12.91
N THR A 303 3.56 -22.17 12.79
CA THR A 303 2.91 -20.85 12.70
C THR A 303 1.77 -20.86 11.67
N PRO A 304 0.63 -20.21 11.97
CA PRO A 304 -0.54 -20.19 11.08
C PRO A 304 -0.15 -19.70 9.67
N PRO A 305 -0.82 -20.17 8.61
CA PRO A 305 -0.58 -19.65 7.27
C PRO A 305 -0.85 -18.13 7.29
N ALA A 306 0.14 -17.35 6.87
CA ALA A 306 0.14 -15.89 6.96
C ALA A 306 -1.01 -15.25 6.16
N GLY A 307 -2.18 -15.16 6.77
CA GLY A 307 -3.14 -14.08 6.56
C GLY A 307 -2.75 -12.95 7.51
N ASN A 308 -1.75 -12.16 7.11
CA ASN A 308 -1.09 -11.09 7.86
C ASN A 308 -1.74 -10.66 9.20
N PRO A 309 -1.27 -11.20 10.35
CA PRO A 309 -1.32 -10.49 11.62
C PRO A 309 0.11 -10.10 11.99
N LEU A 310 0.29 -8.84 12.35
CA LEU A 310 1.52 -8.29 12.93
C LEU A 310 2.08 -9.23 14.02
N HIS A 311 3.39 -9.49 13.93
CA HIS A 311 4.13 -10.31 14.89
C HIS A 311 3.87 -9.87 16.34
N LYS A 312 3.22 -10.73 17.12
CA LYS A 312 3.24 -10.68 18.60
C LYS A 312 4.57 -11.26 19.07
N ASN A 313 5.35 -10.47 19.82
CA ASN A 313 6.58 -10.93 20.47
C ASN A 313 6.24 -11.38 21.91
N PRO A 314 6.45 -12.65 22.31
CA PRO A 314 6.27 -13.06 23.69
C PRO A 314 7.58 -12.82 24.46
N GLN A 315 7.66 -11.72 25.23
CA GLN A 315 8.59 -11.66 26.35
C GLN A 315 7.95 -12.36 27.54
N THR A 316 8.24 -13.65 27.70
CA THR A 316 8.17 -14.28 29.02
C THR A 316 9.48 -14.03 29.74
N GLY A 317 9.39 -13.26 30.82
CA GLY A 317 10.48 -13.13 31.78
C GLY A 317 10.80 -14.50 32.37
N ASN A 318 12.04 -14.92 32.20
CA ASN A 318 12.63 -15.89 33.10
C ASN A 318 14.08 -15.48 33.38
N SER A 319 14.22 -14.80 34.51
CA SER A 319 15.46 -14.53 35.20
C SER A 319 16.24 -15.83 35.42
N ARG A 320 17.37 -15.97 34.75
CA ARG A 320 18.44 -16.88 35.19
C ARG A 320 19.81 -16.27 34.89
N ALA A 321 20.60 -16.24 35.94
CA ALA A 321 21.89 -15.59 36.06
C ALA A 321 22.89 -16.00 34.97
N ALA A 322 23.65 -15.01 34.49
CA ALA A 322 24.88 -15.24 33.75
C ALA A 322 26.01 -15.64 34.72
N PRO A 323 26.84 -16.65 34.40
CA PRO A 323 28.15 -16.78 34.99
C PRO A 323 29.17 -15.96 34.18
N SER A 324 29.88 -15.12 34.92
CA SER A 324 31.10 -14.41 34.57
C SER A 324 32.24 -15.36 34.21
N THR A 325 32.97 -15.03 33.14
CA THR A 325 34.42 -15.26 32.81
C THR A 325 34.50 -15.24 31.27
N LEU A 326 35.30 -14.42 30.58
CA LEU A 326 36.75 -14.33 30.65
C LEU A 326 37.27 -13.00 30.09
N ARG A 327 38.51 -12.76 30.47
CA ARG A 327 39.32 -11.54 30.47
C ARG A 327 40.17 -11.40 29.21
N ALA A 328 40.43 -10.14 28.83
CA ALA A 328 41.58 -9.62 28.06
C ALA A 328 41.75 -10.01 26.58
N MET A 329 41.84 -8.99 25.72
CA MET A 329 43.07 -8.57 25.04
C MET A 329 42.80 -7.26 24.29
N ALA A 330 43.30 -6.14 24.83
CA ALA A 330 43.34 -4.84 24.17
C ALA A 330 44.77 -4.58 23.68
N GLY A 331 44.91 -4.18 22.41
CA GLY A 331 46.13 -3.65 21.81
C GLY A 331 45.79 -2.42 20.94
N PRO A 332 46.62 -1.36 20.92
CA PRO A 332 46.16 -0.01 20.61
C PRO A 332 46.29 0.33 19.11
N ARG A 333 45.26 0.97 18.53
CA ARG A 333 45.38 1.64 17.22
C ARG A 333 45.56 3.15 17.40
N ARG A 334 46.72 3.62 16.94
CA ARG A 334 47.19 5.00 16.87
C ARG A 334 46.19 5.90 16.14
N ARG A 335 45.93 7.07 16.74
CA ARG A 335 45.34 8.25 16.10
C ARG A 335 46.41 8.94 15.26
N GLN A 336 46.16 9.14 13.96
CA GLN A 336 46.88 10.14 13.16
C GLN A 336 45.95 11.33 12.91
N ARG A 337 46.37 12.48 13.44
CA ARG A 337 45.85 13.82 13.14
C ARG A 337 46.38 14.22 11.77
N LEU A 338 45.52 14.62 10.84
CA LEU A 338 45.91 15.43 9.70
C LEU A 338 45.72 16.91 10.07
N ARG A 339 46.84 17.64 10.07
CA ARG A 339 46.91 19.09 10.20
C ARG A 339 46.82 19.71 8.80
N SER A 340 46.14 20.84 8.78
CA SER A 340 45.96 21.85 7.75
C SER A 340 47.27 22.57 7.37
N ALA A 341 47.38 23.01 6.10
CA ALA A 341 47.97 24.30 5.68
C ALA A 341 47.90 24.52 4.14
N PRO A 342 47.98 25.78 3.65
CA PRO A 342 47.27 26.27 2.47
C PRO A 342 48.19 26.69 1.30
N HIS A 343 47.62 26.92 0.11
CA HIS A 343 48.14 27.94 -0.80
C HIS A 343 47.08 28.51 -1.74
N ALA A 344 46.99 29.85 -1.72
CA ALA A 344 46.24 30.69 -2.63
C ALA A 344 47.00 30.91 -3.95
N ARG A 345 46.27 31.11 -5.05
CA ARG A 345 46.64 32.06 -6.11
C ARG A 345 45.40 32.57 -6.83
N GLN A 346 45.25 33.89 -6.78
CA GLN A 346 44.24 34.69 -7.45
C GLN A 346 44.65 34.92 -8.91
N HIS A 347 43.67 34.94 -9.82
CA HIS A 347 43.75 35.71 -11.06
C HIS A 347 42.36 36.34 -11.35
N ARG A 348 42.24 37.64 -11.07
CA ARG A 348 41.40 38.64 -11.77
C ARG A 348 42.06 38.92 -13.13
N ALA A 349 41.46 39.42 -14.20
CA ALA A 349 40.12 39.89 -14.56
C ALA A 349 40.14 40.11 -16.09
N THR A 350 38.99 40.06 -16.77
CA THR A 350 38.55 41.12 -17.73
C THR A 350 37.15 40.81 -18.26
N LEU A 351 36.19 41.62 -17.84
CA LEU A 351 34.86 41.79 -18.45
C LEU A 351 34.97 42.88 -19.52
N GLN A 352 34.56 42.58 -20.76
CA GLN A 352 34.37 43.57 -21.81
C GLN A 352 32.89 43.54 -22.22
N LYS A 353 32.15 44.57 -21.83
CA LYS A 353 30.80 44.89 -22.34
C LYS A 353 30.97 45.74 -23.60
N SER A 354 30.17 45.48 -24.63
CA SER A 354 29.89 46.43 -25.71
C SER A 354 28.37 46.55 -25.93
N PRO A 355 27.89 47.73 -26.38
CA PRO A 355 26.48 48.14 -26.24
C PRO A 355 25.67 47.93 -27.53
N LEU A 356 24.34 47.88 -27.40
CA LEU A 356 23.41 48.07 -28.51
C LEU A 356 22.52 49.30 -28.24
N PRO A 357 22.18 50.09 -29.28
CA PRO A 357 21.50 51.37 -29.14
C PRO A 357 19.97 51.23 -29.12
N ARG A 358 19.31 52.25 -28.55
CA ARG A 358 17.87 52.48 -28.63
C ARG A 358 17.48 52.99 -30.02
N LEU A 359 16.32 52.53 -30.50
CA LEU A 359 15.24 53.35 -31.06
C LEU A 359 13.91 52.79 -30.58
#